data_AF-A0A7K2XF12-F1
#
_entry.id   AF-A0A7K2XF12-F1
#
_cell.length_a   1.000
_cell.length_b   1.000
_cell.length_c   1.000
_cell.angle_alpha   90.00
_cell.angle_beta   90.00
_cell.angle_gamma   90.00
#
_symmetry.space_group_name_H-M   'P 1'
#
loop_
_entity.id
_entity.type
_entity.pdbx_description
1 polymer ?
#
loop_
_entity_poly.entity_id
_entity_poly.type
_entity_poly.pdbx_seq_one_letter_code
_entity_poly.pdbx_strand_id
1 'polypeptide(L)'
;ATFPELARATARAWRPVEGEMLGEWTLRASDGFTRRANSVLPLGDPGLPVAGALAYVREWYAARKLPAYVQTATGAEGTQELLCAELDRLGWRREVSAEVRIAALAPIGDLDADVSAVRLSRTVDEAWLRRYQRFEEPGPAVREVLASGPSVWFASVAGADGTPAAIG
;
A
#
# COMPACT_ATOMS: atom_id res chain seq x y z
N ALA A 1 0.89 -7.98 -17.55
CA ALA A 1 1.32 -8.27 -16.17
C ALA A 1 0.17 -8.97 -15.46
N THR A 2 0.46 -10.07 -14.76
CA THR A 2 -0.51 -10.86 -14.02
C THR A 2 -0.81 -10.22 -12.66
N PHE A 3 -1.92 -10.60 -12.01
CA PHE A 3 -2.24 -10.13 -10.66
C PHE A 3 -1.10 -10.40 -9.65
N PRO A 4 -0.53 -11.61 -9.53
CA PRO A 4 0.52 -11.87 -8.55
C PRO A 4 1.77 -11.01 -8.77
N GLU A 5 2.16 -10.77 -10.02
CA GLU A 5 3.27 -9.88 -10.36
C GLU A 5 3.01 -8.44 -9.89
N LEU A 6 1.82 -7.90 -10.19
CA LEU A 6 1.43 -6.55 -9.80
C LEU A 6 1.29 -6.41 -8.28
N ALA A 7 0.70 -7.39 -7.61
CA ALA A 7 0.56 -7.40 -6.16
C ALA A 7 1.93 -7.39 -5.46
N ARG A 8 2.89 -8.21 -5.93
CA ARG A 8 4.26 -8.21 -5.40
C ARG A 8 5.01 -6.92 -5.73
N ALA A 9 4.85 -6.38 -6.95
CA ALA A 9 5.49 -5.13 -7.34
C ALA A 9 5.01 -3.94 -6.50
N THR A 10 3.70 -3.82 -6.30
CA THR A 10 3.10 -2.75 -5.49
C THR A 10 3.46 -2.87 -4.01
N ALA A 11 3.54 -4.08 -3.47
CA ALA A 11 3.97 -4.31 -2.09
C ALA A 11 5.44 -3.94 -1.83
N ARG A 12 6.32 -4.04 -2.84
CA ARG A 12 7.71 -3.61 -2.72
C ARG A 12 7.89 -2.09 -2.76
N ALA A 13 6.92 -1.35 -3.29
CA ALA A 13 6.98 0.10 -3.38
C ALA A 13 6.87 0.75 -1.99
N TRP A 14 5.98 0.24 -1.14
CA TRP A 14 5.84 0.61 0.27
C TRP A 14 5.91 -0.65 1.13
N ARG A 15 7.09 -0.89 1.67
CA ARG A 15 7.34 -1.99 2.60
C ARG A 15 6.76 -1.64 3.97
N PRO A 16 6.26 -2.64 4.72
CA PRO A 16 5.85 -2.38 6.08
C PRO A 16 7.05 -2.10 6.98
N VAL A 17 6.83 -1.31 8.03
CA VAL A 17 7.76 -1.16 9.16
C VAL A 17 7.99 -2.50 9.84
N GLU A 18 6.92 -3.29 10.01
CA GLU A 18 6.97 -4.62 10.59
C GLU A 18 6.21 -5.62 9.71
N GLY A 19 6.85 -6.75 9.41
CA GLY A 19 6.28 -7.79 8.56
C GLY A 19 6.52 -9.19 9.10
N GLU A 20 5.58 -10.09 8.81
CA GLU A 20 5.68 -11.49 9.17
C GLU A 20 5.10 -12.37 8.07
N MET A 21 5.71 -13.54 7.84
CA MET A 21 5.17 -14.54 6.92
C MET A 21 4.29 -15.54 7.67
N LEU A 22 3.08 -15.74 7.17
CA LEU A 22 2.16 -16.80 7.58
C LEU A 22 1.94 -17.70 6.35
N GLY A 23 2.72 -18.78 6.25
CA GLY A 23 2.84 -19.51 4.98
C GLY A 23 3.31 -18.55 3.87
N GLU A 24 2.54 -18.48 2.79
CA GLU A 24 2.79 -17.56 1.69
C GLU A 24 2.15 -16.17 1.89
N TRP A 25 1.29 -16.00 2.89
CA TRP A 25 0.72 -14.69 3.23
C TRP A 25 1.76 -13.81 3.92
N THR A 26 1.69 -12.50 3.66
CA THR A 26 2.52 -11.51 4.35
C THR A 26 1.64 -10.63 5.23
N LEU A 27 1.82 -10.71 6.56
CA LEU A 27 1.26 -9.78 7.53
C LEU A 27 2.12 -8.53 7.55
N ARG A 28 1.48 -7.36 7.62
CA ARG A 28 2.13 -6.06 7.42
C ARG A 28 1.56 -5.04 8.39
N ALA A 29 2.39 -4.45 9.23
CA ALA A 29 2.04 -3.41 10.19
C ALA A 29 2.97 -2.20 10.03
N SER A 30 2.40 -1.02 10.16
CA SER A 30 3.08 0.25 9.98
C SER A 30 2.32 1.34 10.74
N ASP A 31 1.97 1.04 11.99
CA ASP A 31 1.26 1.95 12.91
C ASP A 31 -0.04 2.52 12.32
N GLY A 32 -0.80 1.68 11.60
CA GLY A 32 -2.03 2.08 10.91
C GLY A 32 -1.83 2.79 9.57
N PHE A 33 -0.60 3.21 9.25
CA PHE A 33 -0.26 3.90 8.01
C PHE A 33 0.40 2.95 7.00
N THR A 34 -0.12 2.71 5.81
CA THR A 34 -1.46 2.95 5.28
C THR A 34 -2.18 1.62 5.16
N ARG A 35 -3.44 1.56 4.72
CA ARG A 35 -4.06 0.27 4.32
C ARG A 35 -3.19 -0.58 3.38
N ARG A 36 -2.33 0.03 2.55
CA ARG A 36 -1.39 -0.72 1.69
C ARG A 36 -0.21 -1.33 2.45
N ALA A 37 0.33 -0.67 3.48
CA ALA A 37 1.46 -1.17 4.29
C ALA A 37 1.03 -1.77 5.64
N ASN A 38 -0.26 -1.70 5.96
CA ASN A 38 -0.88 -2.06 7.23
C ASN A 38 -2.10 -2.98 6.98
N SER A 39 -1.91 -4.02 6.17
CA SER A 39 -2.93 -5.05 5.86
C SER A 39 -2.24 -6.32 5.39
N VAL A 40 -2.84 -7.48 5.69
CA VAL A 40 -2.38 -8.77 5.16
C VAL A 40 -2.38 -8.72 3.63
N LEU A 41 -1.32 -9.24 3.02
CA LEU A 41 -1.21 -9.51 1.60
C LEU A 41 -1.33 -11.03 1.38
N PRO A 42 -2.52 -11.55 1.05
CA PRO A 42 -2.79 -12.98 1.05
C PRO A 42 -2.41 -13.63 -0.28
N LEU A 43 -1.14 -13.59 -0.67
CA LEU A 43 -0.68 -14.24 -1.89
C LEU A 43 -0.39 -15.71 -1.61
N GLY A 44 -1.12 -16.63 -2.25
CA GLY A 44 -0.90 -18.07 -2.08
C GLY A 44 -1.54 -18.66 -0.82
N ASP A 45 -0.99 -19.78 -0.37
CA ASP A 45 -1.49 -20.59 0.74
C ASP A 45 -0.92 -20.13 2.10
N PRO A 46 -1.75 -19.81 3.10
CA PRO A 46 -1.26 -19.47 4.44
C PRO A 46 -0.69 -20.67 5.24
N GLY A 47 -0.76 -21.88 4.69
CA GLY A 47 -0.32 -23.12 5.37
C GLY A 47 -1.28 -23.61 6.45
N LEU A 48 -2.46 -23.00 6.53
CA LEU A 48 -3.54 -23.28 7.47
C LEU A 48 -4.89 -23.14 6.75
N PRO A 49 -5.97 -23.75 7.26
CA PRO A 49 -7.32 -23.38 6.86
C PRO A 49 -7.53 -21.87 7.02
N VAL A 50 -8.18 -21.21 6.05
CA VAL A 50 -8.37 -19.75 6.01
C VAL A 50 -8.92 -19.20 7.33
N ALA A 51 -9.88 -19.88 7.96
CA ALA A 51 -10.42 -19.50 9.26
C ALA A 51 -9.35 -19.45 10.36
N GLY A 52 -8.44 -20.43 10.40
CA GLY A 52 -7.32 -20.46 11.35
C GLY A 52 -6.29 -19.37 11.06
N ALA A 53 -5.96 -19.15 9.78
CA ALA A 53 -5.09 -18.06 9.38
C ALA A 53 -5.65 -16.68 9.79
N LEU A 54 -6.96 -16.47 9.63
CA LEU A 54 -7.61 -15.21 10.02
C LEU A 54 -7.72 -15.02 11.54
N ALA A 55 -7.79 -16.10 12.32
CA ALA A 55 -7.69 -16.03 13.78
C ALA A 55 -6.28 -15.53 14.19
N TYR A 56 -5.23 -16.13 13.62
CA TYR A 56 -3.85 -15.69 13.84
C TYR A 56 -3.64 -14.22 13.45
N VAL A 57 -4.15 -13.82 12.28
CA VAL A 57 -4.11 -12.43 11.81
C VAL A 57 -4.74 -11.47 12.83
N ARG A 58 -5.92 -11.81 13.39
CA ARG A 58 -6.59 -10.96 14.39
C ARG A 58 -5.74 -10.80 15.64
N GLU A 59 -5.15 -11.88 16.15
CA GLU A 59 -4.28 -11.84 17.32
C GLU A 59 -3.02 -10.99 17.06
N TRP A 60 -2.40 -11.17 15.89
CA TRP A 60 -1.21 -10.44 15.48
C TRP A 60 -1.45 -8.92 15.42
N TYR A 61 -2.56 -8.48 14.82
CA TYR A 61 -2.91 -7.04 14.80
C TYR A 61 -3.35 -6.53 16.18
N ALA A 62 -4.06 -7.34 16.97
CA ALA A 62 -4.51 -6.96 18.32
C ALA A 62 -3.34 -6.73 19.29
N ALA A 63 -2.29 -7.55 19.22
CA ALA A 63 -1.06 -7.35 20.00
C ALA A 63 -0.39 -5.99 19.73
N ARG A 64 -0.63 -5.43 18.54
CA ARG A 64 -0.14 -4.13 18.08
C ARG A 64 -1.16 -3.00 18.24
N LYS A 65 -2.34 -3.30 18.82
CA LYS A 65 -3.47 -2.36 18.95
C LYS A 65 -3.95 -1.79 17.60
N LEU A 66 -3.83 -2.58 16.54
CA LEU A 66 -4.22 -2.20 15.19
C LEU A 66 -5.47 -2.97 14.73
N PRO A 67 -6.31 -2.40 13.85
CA PRO A 67 -7.34 -3.16 13.18
C PRO A 67 -6.72 -4.16 12.20
N ALA A 68 -7.28 -5.36 12.15
CA ALA A 68 -6.90 -6.36 11.17
C ALA A 68 -7.60 -6.07 9.83
N TYR A 69 -6.81 -6.03 8.76
CA TYR A 69 -7.30 -5.84 7.39
C TYR A 69 -6.64 -6.85 6.45
N VAL A 70 -7.36 -7.24 5.40
CA VAL A 70 -6.87 -8.13 4.34
C VAL A 70 -7.00 -7.39 3.02
N GLN A 71 -5.88 -7.19 2.32
CA GLN A 71 -5.85 -6.54 1.00
C GLN A 71 -6.05 -7.60 -0.08
N THR A 72 -7.29 -7.80 -0.51
CA THR A 72 -7.61 -8.69 -1.64
C THR A 72 -7.74 -7.95 -2.96
N ALA A 73 -7.70 -8.68 -4.07
CA ALA A 73 -8.08 -8.19 -5.40
C ALA A 73 -9.18 -9.06 -6.01
N THR A 74 -9.99 -8.47 -6.87
CA THR A 74 -11.04 -9.14 -7.64
C THR A 74 -11.17 -8.50 -9.03
N GLY A 75 -11.91 -9.14 -9.93
CA GLY A 75 -12.31 -8.56 -11.21
C GLY A 75 -11.32 -8.77 -12.35
N ALA A 76 -10.35 -9.68 -12.19
CA ALA A 76 -9.42 -10.06 -13.25
C ALA A 76 -9.03 -11.54 -13.17
N GLU A 77 -8.34 -12.04 -14.19
CA GLU A 77 -7.82 -13.40 -14.15
C GLU A 77 -6.81 -13.58 -13.01
N GLY A 78 -6.96 -14.68 -12.26
CA GLY A 78 -6.06 -15.04 -11.15
C GLY A 78 -6.25 -14.20 -9.89
N THR A 79 -7.31 -13.38 -9.80
CA THR A 79 -7.65 -12.65 -8.57
C THR A 79 -8.39 -13.55 -7.57
N GLN A 80 -8.86 -12.96 -6.46
CA GLN A 80 -9.09 -13.67 -5.20
C GLN A 80 -10.58 -13.76 -4.85
N GLU A 81 -11.43 -13.99 -5.86
CA GLU A 81 -12.89 -14.11 -5.72
C GLU A 81 -13.30 -15.14 -4.65
N LEU A 82 -12.67 -16.31 -4.66
CA LEU A 82 -12.95 -17.38 -3.69
C LEU A 82 -12.54 -16.99 -2.26
N LEU A 83 -11.40 -16.32 -2.10
CA LEU A 83 -10.97 -15.84 -0.80
C LEU A 83 -11.90 -14.73 -0.29
N CYS A 84 -12.35 -13.81 -1.17
CA CYS A 84 -13.34 -12.79 -0.81
C CYS A 84 -14.65 -13.41 -0.33
N ALA A 85 -15.16 -14.44 -1.02
CA ALA A 85 -16.37 -15.15 -0.59
C ALA A 85 -16.19 -15.82 0.78
N GLU A 86 -15.02 -16.41 1.05
CA GLU A 86 -14.71 -17.01 2.34
C GLU A 86 -14.57 -15.97 3.46
N LEU A 87 -13.96 -14.81 3.16
CA LEU A 87 -13.90 -13.66 4.09
C LEU A 87 -15.31 -13.20 4.47
N ASP A 88 -16.20 -13.03 3.50
CA ASP A 88 -17.60 -12.64 3.72
C ASP A 88 -18.33 -13.68 4.59
N ARG A 89 -18.15 -14.98 4.32
CA ARG A 89 -18.70 -16.09 5.12
C ARG A 89 -18.22 -16.05 6.57
N LEU A 90 -16.97 -15.64 6.79
CA LEU A 90 -16.35 -15.50 8.11
C LEU A 90 -16.60 -14.13 8.76
N GLY A 91 -17.52 -13.34 8.21
CA GLY A 91 -17.99 -12.09 8.79
C GLY A 91 -17.05 -10.91 8.60
N TRP A 92 -16.04 -11.03 7.74
CA TRP A 92 -15.27 -9.87 7.27
C TRP A 92 -16.14 -9.07 6.31
N ARG A 93 -15.87 -7.75 6.23
CA ARG A 93 -16.63 -6.85 5.37
C ARG A 93 -15.68 -6.02 4.53
N ARG A 94 -16.11 -5.72 3.31
CA ARG A 94 -15.42 -4.80 2.42
C ARG A 94 -15.47 -3.38 2.99
N GLU A 95 -14.31 -2.89 3.37
CA GLU A 95 -14.12 -1.56 3.96
C GLU A 95 -13.91 -0.47 2.89
N VAL A 96 -13.10 -0.75 1.87
CA VAL A 96 -12.83 0.17 0.75
C VAL A 96 -12.41 -0.61 -0.48
N SER A 97 -12.51 0.01 -1.65
CA SER A 97 -12.00 -0.50 -2.91
C SER A 97 -11.09 0.54 -3.56
N ALA A 98 -10.08 0.07 -4.28
CA ALA A 98 -9.20 0.90 -5.09
C ALA A 98 -8.89 0.16 -6.39
N GLU A 99 -8.66 0.91 -7.46
CA GLU A 99 -8.25 0.35 -8.75
C GLU A 99 -6.73 0.33 -8.86
N VAL A 100 -6.19 -0.79 -9.36
CA VAL A 100 -4.79 -0.86 -9.80
C VAL A 100 -4.77 -0.51 -11.28
N ARG A 101 -4.18 0.64 -11.60
CA ARG A 101 -3.98 1.09 -12.98
C ARG A 101 -2.50 0.96 -13.34
N ILE A 102 -2.24 0.45 -14.53
CA ILE A 102 -0.89 0.30 -15.07
C ILE A 102 -0.82 0.95 -16.44
N ALA A 103 0.36 1.41 -16.80
CA ALA A 103 0.66 1.97 -18.10
C ALA A 103 2.09 1.62 -18.49
N ALA A 104 2.35 1.55 -19.79
CA ALA A 104 3.71 1.40 -20.29
C ALA A 104 4.50 2.70 -20.05
N LEU A 105 5.73 2.60 -19.56
CA LEU A 105 6.54 3.77 -19.22
C LEU A 105 7.03 4.53 -20.45
N ALA A 106 7.39 3.85 -21.54
CA ALA A 106 7.91 4.52 -22.75
C ALA A 106 6.89 5.49 -23.35
N PRO A 107 5.61 5.11 -23.61
CA PRO A 107 4.61 6.07 -24.06
C PRO A 107 4.37 7.26 -23.14
N ILE A 108 4.56 7.10 -21.82
CA ILE A 108 4.46 8.22 -20.87
C ILE A 108 5.66 9.15 -20.99
N GLY A 109 6.87 8.58 -21.12
CA GLY A 109 8.11 9.34 -21.27
C GLY A 109 8.22 10.10 -22.59
N ASP A 110 7.52 9.63 -23.63
CA ASP A 110 7.47 10.27 -24.95
C ASP A 110 6.44 11.41 -25.04
N LEU A 111 5.64 11.64 -24.00
CA LEU A 111 4.69 12.77 -23.97
C LEU A 111 5.43 14.09 -23.87
N ASP A 112 5.01 15.07 -24.68
CA ASP A 112 5.45 16.46 -24.54
C ASP A 112 4.80 17.06 -23.28
N ALA A 113 5.58 17.13 -22.20
CA ALA A 113 5.17 17.65 -20.91
C ALA A 113 6.16 18.69 -20.42
N ASP A 114 5.68 19.88 -20.06
CA ASP A 114 6.50 20.86 -19.38
C ASP A 114 6.78 20.40 -17.94
N VAL A 115 7.98 19.86 -17.74
CA VAL A 115 8.48 19.42 -16.43
C VAL A 115 9.40 20.46 -15.77
N SER A 116 9.54 21.66 -16.35
CA SER A 116 10.46 22.69 -15.86
C SER A 116 10.14 23.17 -14.44
N ALA A 117 8.86 23.10 -14.06
CA ALA A 117 8.38 23.45 -12.72
C ALA A 117 8.52 22.31 -11.69
N VAL A 118 8.82 21.09 -12.13
CA VAL A 118 8.93 19.92 -11.23
C VAL A 118 10.27 19.96 -10.51
N ARG A 119 10.23 19.71 -9.20
CA ARG A 119 11.41 19.51 -8.35
C ARG A 119 11.40 18.10 -7.82
N LEU A 120 12.55 17.44 -7.85
CA LEU A 120 12.73 16.08 -7.37
C LEU A 120 13.62 16.08 -6.12
N SER A 121 13.23 15.32 -5.11
CA SER A 121 14.00 15.10 -3.89
C SER A 121 14.05 13.63 -3.54
N ARG A 122 15.09 13.22 -2.81
CA ARG A 122 15.21 11.88 -2.22
C ARG A 122 14.55 11.78 -0.84
N THR A 123 14.07 12.90 -0.30
CA THR A 123 13.41 13.00 1.00
C THR A 123 12.12 13.81 0.89
N VAL A 124 11.16 13.54 1.77
CA VAL A 124 9.98 14.38 1.97
C VAL A 124 10.22 15.39 3.07
N ASP A 125 9.86 16.64 2.81
CA ASP A 125 9.83 17.71 3.81
C ASP A 125 8.42 17.89 4.38
N GLU A 126 8.29 18.80 5.35
CA GLU A 126 6.99 19.11 5.95
C GLU A 126 5.99 19.68 4.96
N ALA A 127 6.46 20.42 3.95
CA ALA A 127 5.59 21.05 2.95
C ALA A 127 4.92 19.99 2.06
N TRP A 128 5.69 19.00 1.62
CA TRP A 128 5.21 17.84 0.88
C TRP A 128 4.23 17.03 1.72
N LEU A 129 4.57 16.76 2.99
CA LEU A 129 3.72 15.99 3.91
C LEU A 129 2.39 16.69 4.21
N ARG A 130 2.38 18.02 4.39
CA ARG A 130 1.15 18.80 4.54
C ARG A 130 0.21 18.68 3.34
N ARG A 131 0.75 18.49 2.12
CA ARG A 131 -0.05 18.31 0.91
C ARG A 131 -0.57 16.88 0.75
N TYR A 132 0.17 15.89 1.26
CA TYR A 132 -0.14 14.47 1.09
C TYR A 132 -1.39 14.00 1.85
N GLN A 133 -1.68 14.57 3.03
CA GLN A 133 -2.97 14.47 3.75
C GLN A 133 -3.57 13.04 3.88
N ARG A 134 -2.75 11.99 3.91
CA ARG A 134 -3.21 10.60 4.17
C ARG A 134 -2.95 10.13 5.61
N PHE A 135 -2.78 11.07 6.53
CA PHE A 135 -2.61 10.87 7.97
C PHE A 135 -3.15 12.13 8.67
N GLU A 136 -3.57 12.00 9.93
CA GLU A 136 -3.94 13.15 10.77
C GLU A 136 -2.69 13.89 11.24
N GLU A 137 -1.74 13.16 11.86
CA GLU A 137 -0.38 13.63 12.15
C GLU A 137 0.64 12.63 11.61
N PRO A 138 1.73 13.08 10.96
CA PRO A 138 2.72 12.18 10.39
C PRO A 138 3.58 11.56 11.50
N GLY A 139 3.18 10.39 11.99
CA GLY A 139 4.03 9.55 12.84
C GLY A 139 5.28 9.04 12.11
N PRO A 140 6.30 8.54 12.83
CA PRO A 140 7.55 8.03 12.23
C PRO A 140 7.34 7.00 11.12
N ALA A 141 6.33 6.12 11.27
CA ALA A 141 5.97 5.11 10.29
C ALA A 141 5.62 5.70 8.90
N VAL A 142 5.10 6.93 8.85
CA VAL A 142 4.76 7.59 7.58
C VAL A 142 5.99 7.78 6.70
N ARG A 143 7.04 8.38 7.25
CA ARG A 143 8.27 8.66 6.49
C ARG A 143 8.99 7.38 6.11
N GLU A 144 9.04 6.43 7.04
CA GLU A 144 9.65 5.12 6.80
C GLU A 144 8.97 4.41 5.64
N VAL A 145 7.65 4.27 5.68
CA VAL A 145 6.87 3.63 4.60
C VAL A 145 7.06 4.36 3.28
N LEU A 146 6.96 5.69 3.25
CA LEU A 146 7.13 6.48 2.03
C LEU A 146 8.52 6.33 1.41
N ALA A 147 9.57 6.21 2.22
CA ALA A 147 10.96 6.08 1.77
C ALA A 147 11.44 4.64 1.57
N SER A 148 10.62 3.63 1.95
CA SER A 148 11.02 2.21 2.01
C SER A 148 11.23 1.51 0.66
N GLY A 149 10.81 2.15 -0.45
CA GLY A 149 10.98 1.61 -1.79
C GLY A 149 12.46 1.49 -2.19
N PRO A 150 12.81 0.59 -3.14
CA PRO A 150 14.19 0.38 -3.55
C PRO A 150 14.85 1.61 -4.20
N SER A 151 14.05 2.49 -4.82
CA SER A 151 14.48 3.80 -5.28
C SER A 151 13.27 4.73 -5.27
N VAL A 152 13.29 5.71 -4.37
CA VAL A 152 12.18 6.65 -4.20
C VAL A 152 12.64 8.05 -4.56
N TRP A 153 11.84 8.73 -5.37
CA TRP A 153 11.90 10.15 -5.61
C TRP A 153 10.56 10.74 -5.23
N PHE A 154 10.60 11.93 -4.66
CA PHE A 154 9.43 12.73 -4.35
C PHE A 154 9.42 13.92 -5.28
N ALA A 155 8.34 14.08 -6.03
CA ALA A 155 8.12 15.20 -6.91
C ALA A 155 7.29 16.27 -6.21
N SER A 156 7.57 17.53 -6.51
CA SER A 156 6.74 18.66 -6.11
C SER A 156 6.72 19.75 -7.19
N VAL A 157 5.61 20.48 -7.24
CA VAL A 157 5.47 21.74 -7.98
C VAL A 157 5.18 22.83 -6.96
N ALA A 158 5.93 23.93 -7.02
CA ALA A 158 5.76 25.03 -6.08
C ALA A 158 4.31 25.56 -6.12
N GLY A 159 3.72 25.77 -4.95
CA GLY A 159 2.40 26.39 -4.79
C GLY A 159 2.50 27.66 -3.97
N ALA A 160 1.33 28.24 -3.65
CA ALA A 160 1.24 29.39 -2.76
C ALA A 160 1.58 29.01 -1.30
N ASP A 161 2.02 29.99 -0.53
CA ASP A 161 2.18 29.91 0.93
C ASP A 161 3.05 28.73 1.42
N GLY A 162 4.04 28.35 0.63
CA GLY A 162 5.00 27.30 0.99
C GLY A 162 4.41 25.88 1.04
N THR A 163 3.20 25.66 0.51
CA THR A 163 2.63 24.32 0.30
C THR A 163 2.69 24.00 -1.20
N PRO A 164 3.20 22.82 -1.62
CA PRO A 164 3.25 22.46 -3.02
C PRO A 164 1.86 22.43 -3.66
N ALA A 165 1.73 22.97 -4.87
CA ALA A 165 0.50 22.88 -5.65
C ALA A 165 0.18 21.43 -6.02
N ALA A 166 1.23 20.66 -6.34
CA ALA A 166 1.16 19.23 -6.65
C ALA A 166 2.35 18.49 -6.02
N ILE A 167 2.13 17.20 -5.75
CA ILE A 167 3.13 16.25 -5.25
C ILE A 167 3.00 14.92 -5.98
N GLY A 168 4.07 14.13 -6.03
CA GLY A 168 4.14 12.79 -6.62
C GLY A 168 5.21 11.91 -6.01
#